data_AF-A0A4Z2CNU3-F1
#
_entry.id   AF-A0A4Z2CNU3-F1
#
_cell.length_a   1.000
_cell.length_b   1.000
_cell.length_c   1.000
_cell.angle_alpha   90.00
_cell.angle_beta   90.00
_cell.angle_gamma   90.00
#
_symmetry.space_group_name_H-M   'P 1'
#
loop_
_entity.id
_entity.type
_entity.pdbx_description
1 polymer ?
#
loop_
_entity_poly.entity_id
_entity_poly.type
_entity_poly.pdbx_seq_one_letter_code
_entity_poly.pdbx_strand_id
1 'polypeptide(L)'
;MFVCLLSTSFSDTEVTDLESIAKKVSKEEARFRMFKEAMKSAPDQVIRFQRDGKPIWLSDNPVEVKNCEVCGAERVFEFQVTPQLLCHLKLDTIGELNPDFGSLYIFTCSNSCELPR
;
A
#
# COMPACT_ATOMS: atom_id res chain seq x y z
N MET A 1 -3.94 49.54 -22.79
CA MET A 1 -2.49 49.77 -22.70
C MET A 1 -1.93 48.66 -21.82
N PHE A 2 -1.63 47.51 -22.45
CA PHE A 2 -0.25 47.02 -22.69
C PHE A 2 0.39 46.50 -21.40
N VAL A 3 0.17 45.24 -20.98
CA VAL A 3 0.71 43.93 -21.45
C VAL A 3 2.17 43.67 -21.03
N CYS A 4 2.39 42.62 -20.23
CA CYS A 4 3.54 41.68 -20.29
C CYS A 4 3.33 40.54 -19.27
N LEU A 5 2.82 39.37 -19.68
CA LEU A 5 3.57 38.18 -20.13
C LEU A 5 3.96 37.23 -18.98
N LEU A 6 3.04 36.33 -18.64
CA LEU A 6 3.33 34.89 -18.51
C LEU A 6 2.15 34.11 -19.11
N SER A 7 1.91 34.32 -20.41
CA SER A 7 1.25 33.31 -21.23
C SER A 7 2.30 32.23 -21.52
N THR A 8 2.55 31.36 -20.54
CA THR A 8 3.18 30.07 -20.85
C THR A 8 2.13 29.34 -21.66
N SER A 9 2.32 29.25 -22.98
CA SER A 9 1.61 28.28 -23.81
C SER A 9 2.00 26.92 -23.27
N PHE A 10 1.26 26.45 -22.27
CA PHE A 10 1.36 25.09 -21.76
C PHE A 10 1.14 24.21 -22.98
N SER A 11 2.16 23.44 -23.33
CA SER A 11 2.02 22.47 -24.41
C SER A 11 0.92 21.47 -24.04
N ASP A 12 0.18 20.96 -25.02
CA ASP A 12 -0.89 19.97 -24.76
C ASP A 12 -0.36 18.79 -23.92
N THR A 13 0.92 18.44 -24.11
CA THR A 13 1.64 17.43 -23.32
C THR A 13 1.71 17.79 -21.83
N GLU A 14 2.12 19.01 -21.47
CA GLU A 14 2.24 19.42 -20.07
C GLU A 14 0.88 19.50 -19.36
N VAL A 15 -0.19 19.87 -20.08
CA VAL A 15 -1.55 19.85 -19.52
C VAL A 15 -1.99 18.41 -19.23
N THR A 16 -1.74 17.49 -20.18
CA THR A 16 -2.06 16.07 -19.98
C THR A 16 -1.26 15.43 -18.85
N ASP A 17 0.01 15.83 -18.68
CA ASP A 17 0.86 15.35 -17.59
C ASP A 17 0.35 15.83 -16.23
N LEU A 18 -0.05 17.10 -16.13
CA LEU A 18 -0.66 17.64 -14.90
C LEU A 18 -1.96 16.92 -14.54
N GLU A 19 -2.83 16.65 -15.51
CA GLU A 19 -4.07 15.90 -15.30
C GLU A 19 -3.80 14.45 -14.85
N SER A 20 -2.78 13.81 -15.42
CA SER A 20 -2.34 12.46 -15.05
C SER A 20 -1.83 12.42 -13.60
N ILE A 21 -1.03 13.42 -13.21
CA ILE A 21 -0.53 13.57 -11.84
C ILE A 21 -1.70 13.78 -10.87
N ALA A 22 -2.61 14.72 -11.16
CA ALA A 22 -3.76 15.00 -10.32
C ALA A 22 -4.65 13.76 -10.11
N LYS A 23 -4.88 12.97 -11.18
CA LYS A 23 -5.63 11.72 -11.09
C LYS A 23 -4.93 10.68 -10.20
N LYS A 24 -3.60 10.51 -10.32
CA LYS A 24 -2.84 9.57 -9.46
C LYS A 24 -2.91 9.96 -8.00
N VAL A 25 -2.67 11.24 -7.68
CA VAL A 25 -2.77 11.78 -6.31
C VAL A 25 -4.13 11.50 -5.71
N SER A 26 -5.23 11.76 -6.45
CA SER A 26 -6.58 11.53 -5.94
C SER A 26 -6.89 10.06 -5.58
N LYS A 27 -6.33 9.10 -6.35
CA LYS A 27 -6.50 7.66 -6.09
C LYS A 27 -5.72 7.21 -4.87
N GLU A 28 -4.48 7.67 -4.73
CA GLU A 28 -3.64 7.40 -3.57
C GLU A 28 -4.26 7.94 -2.28
N GLU A 29 -4.75 9.18 -2.31
CA GLU A 29 -5.47 9.78 -1.19
C GLU A 29 -6.75 9.01 -0.85
N ALA A 30 -7.51 8.54 -1.85
CA ALA A 30 -8.70 7.74 -1.62
C ALA A 30 -8.37 6.42 -0.89
N ARG A 31 -7.32 5.70 -1.32
CA ARG A 31 -6.86 4.48 -0.64
C ARG A 31 -6.38 4.77 0.77
N PHE A 32 -5.61 5.84 0.96
CA PHE A 32 -5.13 6.23 2.28
C PHE A 32 -6.29 6.60 3.22
N ARG A 33 -7.33 7.27 2.71
CA ARG A 33 -8.57 7.53 3.47
C ARG A 33 -9.28 6.23 3.84
N MET A 34 -9.41 5.28 2.92
CA MET A 34 -10.01 3.96 3.21
C MET A 34 -9.23 3.22 4.29
N PHE A 35 -7.90 3.25 4.22
CA PHE A 35 -7.03 2.67 5.23
C PHE A 35 -7.24 3.34 6.60
N LYS A 36 -7.25 4.67 6.66
CA LYS A 36 -7.52 5.42 7.91
C LYS A 36 -8.87 5.08 8.51
N GLU A 37 -9.93 5.01 7.70
CA GLU A 37 -11.26 4.66 8.20
C GLU A 37 -11.30 3.23 8.73
N ALA A 38 -10.63 2.28 8.06
CA ALA A 38 -10.54 0.91 8.53
C ALA A 38 -9.78 0.76 9.87
N MET A 39 -8.82 1.65 10.15
CA MET A 39 -8.03 1.65 11.39
C MET A 39 -8.58 2.57 12.48
N LYS A 40 -9.69 3.27 12.22
CA LYS A 40 -10.25 4.28 13.13
C LYS A 40 -10.62 3.77 14.51
N SER A 41 -11.11 2.52 14.60
CA SER A 41 -11.47 1.89 15.87
C SER A 41 -10.26 1.47 16.71
N ALA A 42 -9.10 1.29 16.09
CA ALA A 42 -7.87 0.83 16.73
C ALA A 42 -6.64 1.45 16.03
N PRO A 43 -6.35 2.74 16.26
CA PRO A 43 -5.32 3.47 15.51
C PRO A 43 -3.89 2.96 15.77
N ASP A 44 -3.62 2.39 16.95
CA ASP A 44 -2.32 1.83 17.32
C ASP A 44 -2.15 0.35 16.90
N GLN A 45 -3.13 -0.19 16.16
CA GLN A 45 -3.10 -1.58 15.71
C GLN A 45 -1.97 -1.80 14.71
N VAL A 46 -1.00 -2.65 15.06
CA VAL A 46 0.12 -3.04 14.19
C VAL A 46 -0.22 -4.19 13.23
N ILE A 47 -1.21 -5.02 13.57
CA ILE A 47 -1.66 -6.17 12.75
C ILE A 47 -3.18 -6.14 12.60
N ARG A 48 -3.64 -6.08 11.35
CA ARG A 48 -5.05 -6.25 10.96
C ARG A 48 -5.25 -7.67 10.45
N PHE A 49 -5.77 -8.55 11.31
CA PHE A 49 -6.07 -9.93 10.97
C PHE A 49 -7.45 -10.06 10.29
N GLN A 50 -7.50 -10.68 9.11
CA GLN A 50 -8.75 -11.03 8.45
C GLN A 50 -8.49 -12.13 7.42
N ARG A 51 -8.46 -13.38 7.88
CA ARG A 51 -8.28 -14.53 7.00
C ARG A 51 -9.40 -14.64 5.97
N ASP A 52 -9.04 -14.96 4.73
CA ASP A 52 -9.92 -14.99 3.56
C ASP A 52 -10.62 -13.63 3.27
N GLY A 53 -10.07 -12.57 3.85
CA GLY A 53 -10.52 -11.20 3.64
C GLY A 53 -9.92 -10.55 2.40
N LYS A 54 -10.22 -9.26 2.24
CA LYS A 54 -9.59 -8.43 1.20
C LYS A 54 -8.48 -7.57 1.83
N PRO A 55 -7.26 -7.56 1.26
CA PRO A 55 -6.22 -6.61 1.62
C PRO A 55 -6.67 -5.17 1.35
N ILE A 56 -6.26 -4.23 2.21
CA ILE A 56 -6.40 -2.80 1.92
C ILE A 56 -5.11 -2.34 1.25
N TRP A 57 -5.12 -2.35 -0.09
CA TRP A 57 -3.97 -1.96 -0.89
C TRP A 57 -3.68 -0.46 -0.74
N LEU A 58 -2.41 -0.13 -0.51
CA LEU A 58 -1.92 1.25 -0.58
C LEU A 58 -1.36 1.60 -1.99
N SER A 59 -1.04 0.56 -2.79
CA SER A 59 -0.53 0.67 -4.15
C SER A 59 -1.61 0.33 -5.19
N ASP A 60 -1.45 0.84 -6.41
CA ASP A 60 -2.27 0.51 -7.59
C ASP A 60 -1.94 -0.88 -8.18
N ASN A 61 -0.78 -1.44 -7.86
CA ASN A 61 -0.27 -2.66 -8.47
C ASN A 61 -0.21 -3.77 -7.40
N PRO A 62 -1.30 -4.53 -7.19
CA PRO A 62 -1.24 -5.70 -6.33
C PRO A 62 -0.32 -6.76 -6.95
N VAL A 63 0.47 -7.42 -6.11
CA VAL A 63 1.37 -8.49 -6.54
C VAL A 63 0.55 -9.76 -6.76
N GLU A 64 0.87 -10.50 -7.82
CA GLU A 64 0.30 -11.82 -8.06
C GLU A 64 0.81 -12.81 -7.01
N VAL A 65 -0.10 -13.46 -6.30
CA VAL A 65 0.23 -14.42 -5.24
C VAL A 65 0.22 -15.82 -5.83
N LYS A 66 1.40 -16.46 -5.86
CA LYS A 66 1.53 -17.84 -6.33
C LYS A 66 0.83 -18.81 -5.38
N ASN A 67 0.32 -19.91 -5.94
CA ASN A 67 -0.22 -21.02 -5.16
C ASN A 67 0.79 -21.60 -4.18
N CYS A 68 0.28 -22.33 -3.19
CA CYS A 68 1.06 -23.09 -2.23
C CYS A 68 1.95 -24.10 -2.97
N GLU A 69 3.26 -24.00 -2.75
CA GLU A 69 4.26 -24.89 -3.35
C GLU A 69 4.17 -26.33 -2.84
N VAL A 70 3.52 -26.56 -1.69
CA VAL A 70 3.43 -27.88 -1.05
C VAL A 70 2.25 -28.69 -1.58
N CYS A 71 1.04 -28.11 -1.59
CA CYS A 71 -0.18 -28.82 -1.95
C CYS A 71 -0.87 -28.29 -3.22
N GLY A 72 -0.34 -27.22 -3.82
CA GLY A 72 -0.90 -26.62 -5.05
C GLY A 72 -2.15 -25.74 -4.83
N ALA A 73 -2.71 -25.69 -3.62
CA ALA A 73 -3.87 -24.87 -3.31
C ALA A 73 -3.55 -23.36 -3.41
N GLU A 74 -4.57 -22.54 -3.64
CA GLU A 74 -4.40 -21.09 -3.66
C GLU A 74 -3.92 -20.54 -2.30
N ARG A 75 -3.20 -19.42 -2.33
CA ARG A 75 -2.89 -18.67 -1.10
C ARG A 75 -3.92 -17.56 -0.91
N VAL A 76 -4.57 -17.54 0.24
CA VAL A 76 -5.57 -16.52 0.63
C VAL A 76 -4.95 -15.49 1.54
N PHE A 77 -5.52 -14.29 1.57
CA PHE A 77 -5.09 -13.26 2.51
C PHE A 77 -5.30 -13.73 3.96
N GLU A 78 -4.31 -13.52 4.82
CA GLU A 78 -4.38 -13.88 6.24
C GLU A 78 -4.44 -12.62 7.12
N PHE A 79 -3.44 -11.74 6.98
CA PHE A 79 -3.38 -10.49 7.71
C PHE A 79 -2.50 -9.44 7.02
N GLN A 80 -2.66 -8.19 7.45
CA GLN A 80 -1.86 -7.06 7.02
C GLN A 80 -1.11 -6.46 8.21
N VAL A 81 0.19 -6.20 8.07
CA VAL A 81 0.98 -5.40 9.00
C VAL A 81 0.86 -3.95 8.59
N THR A 82 0.46 -3.10 9.53
CA THR A 82 0.23 -1.67 9.30
C THR A 82 1.54 -0.89 9.44
N PRO A 83 1.64 0.33 8.87
CA PRO A 83 2.84 1.15 9.00
C PRO A 83 3.05 1.63 10.46
N GLN A 84 2.04 1.50 11.32
CA GLN A 84 2.15 1.82 12.75
C GLN A 84 3.22 1.00 13.46
N LEU A 85 3.55 -0.19 12.93
CA LEU A 85 4.65 -0.98 13.47
C LEU A 85 5.97 -0.19 13.49
N LEU A 86 6.24 0.64 12.48
CA LEU A 86 7.46 1.44 12.38
C LEU A 86 7.62 2.40 13.57
N CYS A 87 6.53 2.97 14.07
CA CYS A 87 6.51 3.82 15.27
C CYS A 87 6.98 3.08 16.54
N HIS A 88 6.89 1.74 16.56
CA HIS A 88 7.26 0.91 17.70
C HIS A 88 8.65 0.28 17.58
N LEU A 89 9.23 0.19 16.38
CA LEU A 89 10.49 -0.53 16.15
C LEU A 89 11.72 0.22 16.69
N LYS A 90 11.61 1.50 17.06
CA LYS A 90 12.72 2.34 17.61
C LYS A 90 14.00 2.25 16.79
N LEU A 91 13.87 2.26 15.46
CA LEU A 91 14.98 2.10 14.51
C LEU A 91 15.60 3.46 14.16
N ASP A 92 15.92 4.26 15.18
CA ASP A 92 16.42 5.63 14.99
C ASP A 92 17.96 5.72 15.00
N THR A 93 18.65 4.59 14.81
CA THR A 93 20.11 4.54 14.82
C THR A 93 20.69 4.99 13.47
N ILE A 94 21.57 5.97 13.51
CA ILE A 94 22.30 6.47 12.34
C ILE A 94 23.32 5.42 11.91
N GLY A 95 23.25 4.99 10.64
CA GLY A 95 24.18 4.01 10.05
C GLY A 95 23.70 2.57 10.05
N GLU A 96 22.49 2.30 10.55
CA GLU A 96 21.84 0.98 10.51
C GLU A 96 20.72 0.92 9.45
N LEU A 97 20.29 -0.31 9.12
CA LEU A 97 19.23 -0.54 8.14
C LEU A 97 17.86 -0.25 8.77
N ASN A 98 17.25 0.87 8.41
CA ASN A 98 15.93 1.28 8.89
C ASN A 98 14.88 1.00 7.78
N PRO A 99 14.09 -0.09 7.89
CA PRO A 99 13.08 -0.44 6.91
C PRO A 99 11.95 0.59 6.91
N ASP A 100 11.59 1.06 5.72
CA ASP A 100 10.42 1.90 5.48
C ASP A 100 9.42 1.14 4.59
N PHE A 101 8.18 1.00 5.06
CA PHE A 101 7.11 0.30 4.33
C PHE A 101 5.74 0.87 4.66
N GLY A 102 4.86 0.94 3.65
CA GLY A 102 3.48 1.37 3.85
C GLY A 102 2.59 0.29 4.48
N SER A 103 2.71 -0.96 4.05
CA SER A 103 2.01 -2.11 4.63
C SER A 103 2.64 -3.41 4.12
N LEU A 104 2.63 -4.44 4.96
CA LEU A 104 2.99 -5.81 4.55
C LEU A 104 1.72 -6.64 4.45
N TYR A 105 1.61 -7.45 3.41
CA TYR A 105 0.44 -8.28 3.13
C TYR A 105 0.83 -9.75 3.19
N ILE A 106 0.22 -10.51 4.09
CA ILE A 106 0.55 -11.91 4.33
C ILE A 106 -0.54 -12.78 3.70
N PHE A 107 -0.09 -13.76 2.92
CA PHE A 107 -0.95 -14.76 2.30
C PHE A 107 -0.52 -16.16 2.73
N THR A 108 -1.49 -17.01 3.05
CA THR A 108 -1.30 -18.36 3.58
C THR A 108 -2.05 -19.37 2.73
N CYS A 109 -1.63 -20.64 2.77
CA CYS A 109 -2.33 -21.71 2.06
C CYS A 109 -3.79 -21.82 2.53
N SER A 110 -4.74 -21.83 1.59
CA SER A 110 -6.17 -21.99 1.92
C SER A 110 -6.45 -23.30 2.67
N ASN A 111 -5.73 -24.36 2.33
CA ASN A 111 -5.84 -25.67 2.99
C ASN A 111 -5.10 -25.77 4.33
N SER A 112 -4.36 -24.75 4.75
CA SER A 112 -3.49 -24.83 5.95
C SER A 112 -2.60 -26.10 5.97
N CYS A 113 -2.08 -26.49 4.80
CA CYS A 113 -1.27 -27.71 4.69
C CYS A 113 -0.01 -27.64 5.57
N GLU A 114 0.45 -28.80 6.02
CA GLU A 114 1.70 -28.89 6.79
C GLU A 114 2.90 -28.47 5.95
N LEU A 115 3.84 -27.76 6.57
CA LEU A 115 5.09 -27.40 5.92
C LEU A 115 6.01 -28.64 5.86
N PRO A 116 6.72 -28.87 4.74
CA PRO A 116 7.77 -29.87 4.70
C PRO A 116 8.83 -29.53 5.75
N ARG A 117 9.19 -30.52 6.57
CA ARG A 117 10.22 -30.41 7.61
C ARG A 117 11.61 -30.70 7.06
#